data_AF-J3JDE6-F1
#
_entry.id   AF-J3JDE6-F1
#
_cell.length_a   1.000
_cell.length_b   1.000
_cell.length_c   1.000
_cell.angle_alpha   90.00
_cell.angle_beta   90.00
_cell.angle_gamma   90.00
#
_symmetry.space_group_name_H-M   'P 1'
#
loop_
_entity.id
_entity.type
_entity.pdbx_description
1 polymer ?
#
loop_
_entity_poly.entity_id
_entity_poly.type
_entity_poly.pdbx_seq_one_letter_code
_entity_poly.pdbx_strand_id
1 'polypeptide(L)'
;MTDEPTEMLTQESLPEELVDRPQWVCWRRAERDGKATKIPVEPGVGSFASSTDPETWADFETAVAYLERGRADGIGFVFTEEDPIVGVDLDDCRDPETGDVGDDAQDIITRLNSYTEISPSGTGYHVLIQGSLPEGRNRRGKIECYDTARFFTVTGDRVTGTPTEVSQRQGALEAIHREYIADEKTQATDSPTGVTERGETTSSTSLDDNTLLEKAKSASNGAKFDGLWNGSTSGYDSNSEADMALCCMLAFWSGGDKTQMDQLFRQSGLIREKWDEVHYADGSTYGEKTIERAIERTSEFYEPRSRVEAETDASTSDGDDADETRSRAYLAEKNRLLRERVNTLEATLDKRDERIEELEAEVARLTGSETAQTGISDAVDDDDDRRTDATDDEGESETSSLWGRTKRLFKVDSE
;
A
#
# COMPACT_ATOMS: atom_id res chain seq x y z
N MET A 1 -10.78 -13.28 17.77
CA MET A 1 -11.54 -13.24 16.50
C MET A 1 -13.01 -13.34 16.87
N THR A 2 -13.79 -12.33 16.51
CA THR A 2 -15.24 -12.30 16.70
C THR A 2 -15.90 -13.05 15.56
N ASP A 3 -16.68 -14.09 15.87
CA ASP A 3 -17.63 -14.74 14.94
C ASP A 3 -18.88 -13.85 14.75
N GLU A 4 -18.67 -12.57 14.42
CA GLU A 4 -19.74 -11.70 13.94
C GLU A 4 -19.99 -12.05 12.45
N PRO A 5 -21.24 -12.28 12.03
CA PRO A 5 -21.51 -12.60 10.64
C PRO A 5 -21.17 -11.39 9.77
N THR A 6 -20.30 -11.57 8.77
CA THR A 6 -20.08 -10.58 7.72
C THR A 6 -21.45 -10.15 7.17
N GLU A 7 -21.84 -8.89 7.35
CA GLU A 7 -23.06 -8.36 6.75
C GLU A 7 -23.00 -8.63 5.24
N MET A 8 -24.04 -9.26 4.69
CA MET A 8 -24.00 -9.64 3.29
C MET A 8 -23.96 -8.37 2.44
N LEU A 9 -22.97 -8.27 1.56
CA LEU A 9 -22.84 -7.17 0.63
C LEU A 9 -24.07 -7.11 -0.28
N THR A 10 -24.85 -6.03 -0.18
CA THR A 10 -26.05 -5.80 -1.00
C THR A 10 -25.83 -4.63 -1.96
N GLN A 11 -26.64 -4.56 -3.01
CA GLN A 11 -26.67 -3.38 -3.89
C GLN A 11 -26.98 -2.08 -3.10
N GLU A 12 -27.76 -2.17 -2.03
CA GLU A 12 -28.15 -1.03 -1.19
C GLU A 12 -26.99 -0.50 -0.30
N SER A 13 -25.93 -1.27 -0.07
CA SER A 13 -24.75 -0.81 0.69
C SER A 13 -23.74 -0.03 -0.16
N LEU A 14 -23.92 -0.02 -1.47
CA LEU A 14 -22.99 0.56 -2.44
C LEU A 14 -23.63 1.68 -3.27
N PRO A 15 -22.83 2.62 -3.80
CA PRO A 15 -23.28 3.58 -4.80
C PRO A 15 -23.81 2.87 -6.06
N GLU A 16 -25.02 3.24 -6.49
CA GLU A 16 -25.67 2.75 -7.72
C GLU A 16 -24.72 2.85 -8.94
N GLU A 17 -23.94 3.93 -9.01
CA GLU A 17 -22.97 4.17 -10.07
C GLU A 17 -21.90 3.06 -10.21
N LEU A 18 -21.47 2.43 -9.12
CA LEU A 18 -20.53 1.30 -9.17
C LEU A 18 -21.24 0.01 -9.58
N VAL A 19 -22.45 -0.22 -9.06
CA VAL A 19 -23.22 -1.45 -9.27
C VAL A 19 -23.62 -1.60 -10.75
N ASP A 20 -23.98 -0.50 -11.41
CA ASP A 20 -24.39 -0.46 -12.81
C ASP A 20 -23.26 -0.77 -13.82
N ARG A 21 -21.99 -0.80 -13.39
CA ARG A 21 -20.82 -1.01 -14.26
C ARG A 21 -20.37 -2.48 -14.26
N PRO A 22 -20.08 -3.08 -15.43
CA PRO A 22 -19.54 -4.45 -15.55
C PRO A 22 -18.02 -4.47 -15.31
N GLN A 23 -17.56 -3.89 -14.19
CA GLN A 23 -16.14 -3.74 -13.83
C GLN A 23 -15.81 -4.51 -12.52
N TRP A 24 -16.62 -5.51 -12.18
CA TRP A 24 -16.46 -6.26 -10.94
C TRP A 24 -15.56 -7.48 -11.11
N VAL A 25 -14.66 -7.66 -10.16
CA VAL A 25 -13.83 -8.86 -9.98
C VAL A 25 -14.08 -9.45 -8.60
N CYS A 26 -13.76 -10.73 -8.43
CA CYS A 26 -13.57 -11.31 -7.11
C CYS A 26 -12.10 -11.15 -6.68
N TRP A 27 -11.78 -11.44 -5.42
CA TRP A 27 -10.38 -11.65 -5.02
C TRP A 27 -10.25 -12.79 -4.01
N ARG A 28 -9.03 -13.33 -3.90
CA ARG A 28 -8.65 -14.29 -2.86
C ARG A 28 -7.38 -13.85 -2.15
N ARG A 29 -7.27 -14.19 -0.87
CA ARG A 29 -6.03 -14.09 -0.10
C ARG A 29 -5.07 -15.15 -0.60
N ALA A 30 -3.84 -14.74 -0.89
CA ALA A 30 -2.74 -15.62 -1.20
C ALA A 30 -1.48 -15.13 -0.48
N GLU A 31 -0.50 -16.00 -0.30
CA GLU A 31 0.82 -15.60 0.17
C GLU A 31 1.74 -15.43 -1.05
N ARG A 32 2.44 -14.29 -1.12
CA ARG A 32 3.51 -14.06 -2.09
C ARG A 32 4.71 -13.49 -1.35
N ASP A 33 5.85 -14.17 -1.46
CA ASP A 33 7.11 -13.73 -0.85
C ASP A 33 7.02 -13.51 0.68
N GLY A 34 6.21 -14.34 1.38
CA GLY A 34 5.94 -14.22 2.82
C GLY A 34 4.98 -13.09 3.21
N LYS A 35 4.45 -12.33 2.24
CA LYS A 35 3.46 -11.26 2.45
C LYS A 35 2.07 -11.74 2.02
N ALA A 36 1.05 -11.44 2.83
CA ALA A 36 -0.33 -11.64 2.43
C ALA A 36 -0.69 -10.66 1.31
N THR A 37 -1.19 -11.17 0.19
CA THR A 37 -1.62 -10.39 -0.98
C THR A 37 -3.04 -10.76 -1.38
N LYS A 38 -3.72 -9.86 -2.07
CA LYS A 38 -5.09 -10.05 -2.57
C LYS A 38 -5.00 -10.21 -4.09
N ILE A 39 -5.22 -11.43 -4.57
CA ILE A 39 -5.13 -11.75 -6.01
C ILE A 39 -6.52 -11.60 -6.63
N PRO A 40 -6.69 -10.79 -7.69
CA PRO A 40 -7.96 -10.66 -8.41
C PRO A 40 -8.32 -11.95 -9.14
N VAL A 41 -9.61 -12.27 -9.16
CA VAL A 41 -10.18 -13.53 -9.62
C VAL A 41 -11.39 -13.25 -10.50
N GLU A 42 -11.46 -13.91 -11.65
CA GLU A 42 -12.56 -13.81 -12.60
C GLU A 42 -13.85 -14.41 -12.00
N PRO A 43 -14.93 -13.61 -11.83
CA PRO A 43 -16.21 -14.12 -11.35
C PRO A 43 -16.75 -15.25 -12.23
N GLY A 44 -17.39 -16.26 -11.61
CA GLY A 44 -17.92 -17.42 -12.32
C GLY A 44 -16.87 -18.49 -12.65
N VAL A 45 -15.72 -18.11 -13.24
CA VAL A 45 -14.69 -19.05 -13.70
C VAL A 45 -13.68 -19.40 -12.61
N GLY A 46 -13.14 -18.40 -11.90
CA GLY A 46 -12.16 -18.59 -10.83
C GLY A 46 -10.70 -18.50 -11.24
N SER A 47 -10.42 -18.17 -12.51
CA SER A 47 -9.13 -17.76 -13.08
C SER A 47 -8.58 -16.51 -12.39
N PHE A 48 -7.34 -16.13 -12.69
CA PHE A 48 -6.85 -14.77 -12.43
C PHE A 48 -7.60 -13.76 -13.30
N ALA A 49 -8.10 -12.67 -12.71
CA ALA A 49 -8.62 -11.53 -13.47
C ALA A 49 -7.55 -10.45 -13.65
N SER A 50 -7.50 -9.83 -14.82
CA SER A 50 -6.61 -8.69 -15.08
C SER A 50 -7.22 -7.40 -14.54
N SER A 51 -6.40 -6.42 -14.15
CA SER A 51 -6.90 -5.04 -13.91
C SER A 51 -6.94 -4.18 -15.18
N THR A 52 -6.70 -4.77 -16.35
CA THR A 52 -6.70 -4.07 -17.66
C THR A 52 -7.34 -4.88 -18.79
N ASP A 53 -8.06 -5.97 -18.49
CA ASP A 53 -8.74 -6.81 -19.48
C ASP A 53 -10.22 -6.96 -19.12
N PRO A 54 -11.12 -6.21 -19.79
CA PRO A 54 -12.56 -6.26 -19.55
C PRO A 54 -13.20 -7.64 -19.76
N GLU A 55 -12.58 -8.54 -20.54
CA GLU A 55 -13.11 -9.91 -20.72
C GLU A 55 -12.98 -10.75 -19.42
N THR A 56 -12.22 -10.28 -18.43
CA THR A 56 -12.03 -10.96 -17.13
C THR A 56 -12.87 -10.39 -15.98
N TRP A 57 -13.75 -9.43 -16.27
CA TRP A 57 -14.66 -8.77 -15.31
C TRP A 57 -16.10 -9.25 -15.49
N ALA A 58 -16.97 -8.91 -14.55
CA ALA A 58 -18.40 -9.22 -14.63
C ALA A 58 -19.26 -8.07 -14.08
N ASP A 59 -20.58 -8.25 -14.16
CA ASP A 59 -21.56 -7.49 -13.40
C ASP A 59 -21.51 -7.81 -11.89
N PHE A 60 -22.10 -6.90 -11.10
CA PHE A 60 -22.15 -7.00 -9.64
C PHE A 60 -22.84 -8.29 -9.16
N GLU A 61 -23.98 -8.65 -9.76
CA GLU A 61 -24.76 -9.85 -9.38
C GLU A 61 -23.91 -11.12 -9.52
N THR A 62 -23.15 -11.24 -10.61
CA THR A 62 -22.26 -12.38 -10.89
C THR A 62 -21.10 -12.44 -9.91
N ALA A 63 -20.52 -11.29 -9.54
CA ALA A 63 -19.45 -11.21 -8.53
C ALA A 63 -19.96 -11.61 -7.14
N VAL A 64 -21.08 -11.06 -6.68
CA VAL A 64 -21.72 -11.40 -5.40
C VAL A 64 -22.13 -12.87 -5.37
N ALA A 65 -22.80 -13.38 -6.41
CA ALA A 65 -23.19 -14.79 -6.49
C ALA A 65 -21.98 -15.76 -6.53
N TYR A 66 -20.79 -15.30 -6.88
CA TYR A 66 -19.56 -16.08 -6.78
C TYR A 66 -18.98 -16.05 -5.35
N LEU A 67 -19.00 -14.89 -4.69
CA LEU A 67 -18.63 -14.71 -3.29
C LEU A 67 -19.53 -15.54 -2.35
N GLU A 68 -20.86 -15.42 -2.47
CA GLU A 68 -21.85 -16.14 -1.64
C GLU A 68 -21.71 -17.66 -1.72
N ARG A 69 -21.19 -18.18 -2.84
CA ARG A 69 -20.88 -19.62 -3.02
C ARG A 69 -19.61 -20.07 -2.30
N GLY A 70 -18.99 -19.20 -1.49
CA GLY A 70 -17.74 -19.45 -0.78
C GLY A 70 -16.54 -19.62 -1.72
N ARG A 71 -16.56 -18.99 -2.90
CA ARG A 71 -15.50 -19.16 -3.93
C ARG A 71 -14.52 -18.00 -3.99
N ALA A 72 -14.72 -16.94 -3.23
CA ALA A 72 -13.83 -15.78 -3.11
C ALA A 72 -13.79 -15.32 -1.64
N ASP A 73 -12.78 -14.52 -1.29
CA ASP A 73 -12.66 -13.89 0.03
C ASP A 73 -13.31 -12.49 0.07
N GLY A 74 -13.64 -11.93 -1.10
CA GLY A 74 -14.39 -10.68 -1.27
C GLY A 74 -14.52 -10.33 -2.76
N ILE A 75 -15.14 -9.18 -3.03
CA ILE A 75 -15.18 -8.58 -4.38
C ILE A 75 -14.33 -7.32 -4.47
N GLY A 76 -14.10 -6.85 -5.69
CA GLY A 76 -13.40 -5.62 -5.99
C GLY A 76 -13.89 -4.99 -7.29
N PHE A 77 -13.57 -3.72 -7.45
CA PHE A 77 -13.99 -2.88 -8.55
C PHE A 77 -12.75 -2.37 -9.30
N VAL A 78 -12.74 -2.45 -10.63
CA VAL A 78 -11.61 -2.06 -11.49
C VAL A 78 -11.81 -0.65 -12.04
N PHE A 79 -10.85 0.24 -11.82
CA PHE A 79 -10.87 1.59 -12.39
C PHE A 79 -10.31 1.60 -13.81
N THR A 80 -10.91 2.39 -14.70
CA THR A 80 -10.52 2.49 -16.11
C THR A 80 -10.54 3.93 -16.60
N GLU A 81 -9.78 4.23 -17.65
CA GLU A 81 -9.75 5.54 -18.32
C GLU A 81 -11.12 5.96 -18.93
N GLU A 82 -12.08 5.02 -19.04
CA GLU A 82 -13.42 5.28 -19.58
C GLU A 82 -14.45 5.68 -18.51
N ASP A 83 -14.15 5.47 -17.22
CA ASP A 83 -15.00 5.88 -16.11
C ASP A 83 -14.36 7.04 -15.30
N PRO A 84 -15.16 7.95 -14.73
CA PRO A 84 -14.62 9.12 -14.04
C PRO A 84 -14.23 8.82 -12.59
N ILE A 85 -13.98 7.57 -12.19
CA ILE A 85 -13.90 7.19 -10.76
C ILE A 85 -12.43 7.11 -10.31
N VAL A 86 -12.11 7.87 -9.27
CA VAL A 86 -10.80 7.83 -8.60
C VAL A 86 -10.97 7.18 -7.23
N GLY A 87 -10.22 6.10 -6.99
CA GLY A 87 -10.06 5.50 -5.68
C GLY A 87 -8.87 6.12 -4.92
N VAL A 88 -9.11 6.58 -3.70
CA VAL A 88 -8.08 7.04 -2.76
C VAL A 88 -7.97 6.00 -1.64
N ASP A 89 -6.79 5.40 -1.49
CA ASP A 89 -6.47 4.38 -0.48
C ASP A 89 -5.69 5.02 0.67
N LEU A 90 -6.14 4.75 1.89
CA LEU A 90 -5.61 5.31 3.14
C LEU A 90 -5.19 4.15 4.07
N ASP A 91 -3.95 3.71 3.89
CA ASP A 91 -3.36 2.54 4.55
C ASP A 91 -3.04 2.80 6.04
N ASP A 92 -3.29 1.82 6.91
CA ASP A 92 -2.82 1.78 8.31
C ASP A 92 -3.02 3.12 9.07
N CYS A 93 -4.23 3.66 8.98
CA CYS A 93 -4.63 4.96 9.52
C CYS A 93 -5.84 4.90 10.45
N ARG A 94 -6.41 3.71 10.67
CA ARG A 94 -7.53 3.42 11.57
C ARG A 94 -7.12 2.40 12.62
N ASP A 95 -7.42 2.66 13.88
CA ASP A 95 -7.39 1.63 14.92
C ASP A 95 -8.63 0.72 14.80
N PRO A 96 -8.48 -0.61 14.64
CA PRO A 96 -9.61 -1.49 14.42
C PRO A 96 -10.49 -1.70 15.67
N GLU A 97 -9.95 -1.51 16.88
CA GLU A 97 -10.64 -1.74 18.15
C GLU A 97 -11.34 -0.47 18.65
N THR A 98 -10.69 0.69 18.56
CA THR A 98 -11.28 1.97 19.02
C THR A 98 -12.03 2.71 17.93
N GLY A 99 -11.67 2.48 16.66
CA GLY A 99 -12.14 3.27 15.52
C GLY A 99 -11.45 4.64 15.37
N ASP A 100 -10.41 4.94 16.17
CA ASP A 100 -9.66 6.18 16.07
C ASP A 100 -8.99 6.33 14.69
N VAL A 101 -8.99 7.55 14.16
CA VAL A 101 -8.51 7.89 12.81
C VAL A 101 -7.33 8.85 12.90
N GLY A 102 -6.27 8.59 12.13
CA GLY A 102 -5.12 9.49 12.03
C GLY A 102 -5.47 10.83 11.35
N ASP A 103 -4.88 11.92 11.85
CA ASP A 103 -5.22 13.30 11.46
C ASP A 103 -5.26 13.52 9.92
N ASP A 104 -4.24 13.04 9.20
CA ASP A 104 -4.15 13.17 7.73
C ASP A 104 -5.31 12.45 7.02
N ALA A 105 -5.68 11.25 7.47
CA ALA A 105 -6.78 10.49 6.91
C ALA A 105 -8.12 11.14 7.22
N GLN A 106 -8.30 11.66 8.43
CA GLN A 106 -9.50 12.39 8.83
C GLN A 106 -9.70 13.67 8.01
N ASP A 107 -8.63 14.44 7.76
CA ASP A 107 -8.68 15.64 6.90
C ASP A 107 -9.04 15.27 5.44
N ILE A 108 -8.39 14.25 4.87
CA ILE A 108 -8.66 13.78 3.51
C ILE A 108 -10.11 13.30 3.36
N ILE A 109 -10.62 12.46 4.26
CA ILE A 109 -12.01 11.98 4.25
C ILE A 109 -12.98 13.17 4.36
N THR A 110 -12.68 14.14 5.24
CA THR A 110 -13.53 15.33 5.45
C THR A 110 -13.54 16.27 4.24
N ARG A 111 -12.41 16.43 3.54
CA ARG A 111 -12.28 17.28 2.35
C ARG A 111 -12.84 16.63 1.09
N LEU A 112 -12.64 15.32 0.92
CA LEU A 112 -13.23 14.57 -0.18
C LEU A 112 -14.74 14.40 0.03
N ASN A 113 -15.24 14.22 1.25
CA ASN A 113 -16.67 14.17 1.58
C ASN A 113 -17.51 13.43 0.51
N SER A 114 -17.24 12.13 0.37
CA SER A 114 -17.77 11.25 -0.67
C SER A 114 -17.91 9.83 -0.09
N TYR A 115 -18.43 8.87 -0.85
CA TYR A 115 -18.48 7.47 -0.45
C TYR A 115 -17.12 7.02 0.11
N THR A 116 -17.15 6.54 1.37
CA THR A 116 -15.97 6.08 2.11
C THR A 116 -16.32 4.80 2.84
N GLU A 117 -15.51 3.76 2.68
CA GLU A 117 -15.67 2.47 3.34
C GLU A 117 -14.40 2.05 4.10
N ILE A 118 -14.56 1.17 5.09
CA ILE A 118 -13.45 0.55 5.83
C ILE A 118 -12.83 -0.54 4.95
N SER A 119 -11.51 -0.55 4.82
CA SER A 119 -10.81 -1.53 3.97
C SER A 119 -10.85 -2.96 4.57
N PRO A 120 -10.63 -4.04 3.81
CA PRO A 120 -10.77 -5.42 4.31
C PRO A 120 -9.78 -5.86 5.41
N SER A 121 -8.85 -5.00 5.83
CA SER A 121 -7.99 -5.22 7.02
C SER A 121 -8.58 -4.60 8.29
N GLY A 122 -9.58 -3.72 8.19
CA GLY A 122 -10.12 -2.94 9.30
C GLY A 122 -9.23 -1.76 9.74
N THR A 123 -8.04 -1.61 9.14
CA THR A 123 -6.98 -0.66 9.55
C THR A 123 -6.84 0.56 8.62
N GLY A 124 -7.64 0.65 7.57
CA GLY A 124 -7.59 1.73 6.59
C GLY A 124 -8.95 2.02 5.96
N TYR A 125 -8.97 2.94 5.01
CA TYR A 125 -10.18 3.38 4.32
C TYR A 125 -9.96 3.48 2.81
N HIS A 126 -11.02 3.19 2.04
CA HIS A 126 -11.12 3.62 0.64
C HIS A 126 -12.09 4.78 0.55
N VAL A 127 -11.68 5.88 -0.10
CA VAL A 127 -12.60 6.96 -0.51
C VAL A 127 -12.75 6.92 -2.03
N LEU A 128 -13.98 6.85 -2.52
CA LEU A 128 -14.29 6.86 -3.96
C LEU A 128 -14.90 8.20 -4.34
N ILE A 129 -14.39 8.83 -5.40
CA ILE A 129 -14.84 10.13 -5.92
C ILE A 129 -14.96 10.11 -7.44
N GLN A 130 -15.72 11.06 -8.00
CA GLN A 130 -15.65 11.38 -9.42
C GLN A 130 -14.59 12.47 -9.67
N GLY A 131 -13.71 12.25 -10.65
CA GLY A 131 -12.59 13.13 -11.01
C GLY A 131 -11.63 12.49 -12.01
N SER A 132 -10.42 13.03 -12.11
CA SER A 132 -9.30 12.48 -12.85
C SER A 132 -8.02 12.78 -12.07
N LEU A 133 -7.11 11.81 -11.96
CA LEU A 133 -5.92 11.97 -11.14
C LEU A 133 -4.96 12.99 -11.77
N PRO A 134 -4.44 13.98 -11.01
CA PRO A 134 -3.44 14.88 -11.54
C PRO A 134 -2.14 14.16 -11.92
N GLU A 135 -1.48 14.62 -12.98
CA GLU A 135 -0.22 14.04 -13.45
C GLU A 135 0.88 14.01 -12.36
N GLY A 136 1.78 13.04 -12.50
CA GLY A 136 2.95 12.87 -11.63
C GLY A 136 2.80 11.67 -10.70
N ARG A 137 3.04 11.89 -9.41
CA ARG A 137 3.01 10.81 -8.41
C ARG A 137 1.59 10.47 -8.02
N ASN A 138 1.32 9.17 -7.88
CA ASN A 138 0.04 8.64 -7.42
C ASN A 138 0.09 8.06 -5.99
N ARG A 139 1.28 8.01 -5.36
CA ARG A 139 1.48 7.52 -4.00
C ARG A 139 2.54 8.31 -3.24
N ARG A 140 2.27 8.58 -1.96
CA ARG A 140 3.27 9.03 -0.97
C ARG A 140 2.98 8.42 0.40
N GLY A 141 3.88 7.58 0.89
CA GLY A 141 3.71 6.87 2.16
C GLY A 141 2.52 5.92 2.15
N LYS A 142 1.54 6.23 3.01
CA LYS A 142 0.29 5.50 3.24
C LYS A 142 -0.92 6.01 2.45
N ILE A 143 -0.72 7.04 1.62
CA ILE A 143 -1.78 7.65 0.81
C ILE A 143 -1.49 7.28 -0.65
N GLU A 144 -2.44 6.61 -1.28
CA GLU A 144 -2.40 6.22 -2.70
C GLU A 144 -3.66 6.71 -3.42
N CYS A 145 -3.56 6.99 -4.71
CA CYS A 145 -4.69 7.35 -5.56
C CYS A 145 -4.59 6.63 -6.91
N TYR A 146 -5.71 6.16 -7.44
CA TYR A 146 -5.77 5.41 -8.68
C TYR A 146 -7.07 5.69 -9.43
N ASP A 147 -6.97 5.92 -10.73
CA ASP A 147 -8.09 6.12 -11.66
C ASP A 147 -8.03 5.16 -12.87
N THR A 148 -6.99 4.32 -12.96
CA THR A 148 -6.86 3.31 -14.02
C THR A 148 -5.98 2.13 -13.60
N ALA A 149 -6.11 1.01 -14.32
CA ALA A 149 -5.22 -0.16 -14.31
C ALA A 149 -5.02 -0.85 -12.95
N ARG A 150 -5.92 -0.62 -12.00
CA ARG A 150 -5.91 -1.22 -10.66
C ARG A 150 -7.34 -1.49 -10.21
N PHE A 151 -7.49 -2.47 -9.33
CA PHE A 151 -8.74 -2.73 -8.64
C PHE A 151 -8.61 -2.35 -7.17
N PHE A 152 -9.68 -1.80 -6.59
CA PHE A 152 -9.83 -1.75 -5.13
C PHE A 152 -10.73 -2.90 -4.68
N THR A 153 -10.44 -3.45 -3.51
CA THR A 153 -11.34 -4.39 -2.85
C THR A 153 -12.49 -3.62 -2.24
N VAL A 154 -13.73 -4.05 -2.47
CA VAL A 154 -14.94 -3.39 -1.97
C VAL A 154 -15.48 -4.16 -0.77
N THR A 155 -15.80 -3.44 0.31
CA THR A 155 -16.37 -4.04 1.54
C THR A 155 -17.83 -3.69 1.75
N GLY A 156 -18.29 -2.53 1.26
CA GLY A 156 -19.61 -2.00 1.59
C GLY A 156 -19.75 -1.52 3.03
N ASP A 157 -18.71 -1.63 3.86
CA ASP A 157 -18.67 -1.17 5.27
C ASP A 157 -18.48 0.35 5.31
N ARG A 158 -19.55 1.05 4.91
CA ARG A 158 -19.54 2.50 4.72
C ARG A 158 -19.44 3.23 6.06
N VAL A 159 -18.45 4.12 6.14
CA VAL A 159 -18.20 4.94 7.33
C VAL A 159 -19.43 5.78 7.70
N THR A 160 -19.87 5.68 8.95
CA THR A 160 -21.02 6.47 9.42
C THR A 160 -20.71 7.97 9.36
N GLY A 161 -21.58 8.72 8.71
CA GLY A 161 -21.44 10.17 8.53
C GLY A 161 -20.86 10.61 7.18
N THR A 162 -20.32 9.68 6.37
CA THR A 162 -19.92 9.98 4.98
C THR A 162 -21.08 9.78 3.99
N PRO A 163 -21.07 10.44 2.83
CA PRO A 163 -22.10 10.26 1.79
C PRO A 163 -22.25 8.81 1.32
N THR A 164 -23.45 8.47 0.86
CA THR A 164 -23.77 7.19 0.18
C THR A 164 -23.39 7.19 -1.30
N GLU A 165 -23.05 8.34 -1.87
CA GLU A 165 -22.83 8.56 -3.31
C GLU A 165 -21.37 8.90 -3.61
N VAL A 166 -20.88 8.47 -4.78
CA VAL A 166 -19.60 8.90 -5.34
C VAL A 166 -19.77 10.33 -5.85
N SER A 167 -19.12 11.30 -5.19
CA SER A 167 -19.28 12.73 -5.49
C SER A 167 -18.19 13.26 -6.41
N GLN A 168 -18.53 14.20 -7.31
CA GLN A 168 -17.54 14.99 -8.05
C GLN A 168 -16.71 15.86 -7.12
N ARG A 169 -15.38 15.61 -7.10
CA ARG A 169 -14.44 16.21 -6.13
C ARG A 169 -13.11 16.66 -6.70
N GLN A 170 -13.02 16.88 -8.02
CA GLN A 170 -11.79 17.28 -8.73
C GLN A 170 -10.92 18.32 -7.99
N GLY A 171 -11.47 19.48 -7.61
CA GLY A 171 -10.70 20.51 -6.92
C GLY A 171 -10.23 20.14 -5.50
N ALA A 172 -10.93 19.22 -4.83
CA ALA A 172 -10.49 18.68 -3.54
C ALA A 172 -9.38 17.62 -3.73
N LEU A 173 -9.52 16.75 -4.74
CA LEU A 173 -8.49 15.80 -5.16
C LEU A 173 -7.19 16.52 -5.53
N GLU A 174 -7.25 17.57 -6.36
CA GLU A 174 -6.07 18.37 -6.73
C GLU A 174 -5.39 19.04 -5.53
N ALA A 175 -6.17 19.53 -4.55
CA ALA A 175 -5.64 20.12 -3.34
C ALA A 175 -4.95 19.07 -2.45
N ILE A 176 -5.58 17.91 -2.26
CA ILE A 176 -5.03 16.78 -1.49
C ILE A 176 -3.79 16.21 -2.17
N HIS A 177 -3.82 16.01 -3.49
CA HIS A 177 -2.69 15.54 -4.28
C HIS A 177 -1.49 16.46 -4.11
N ARG A 178 -1.68 17.78 -4.25
CA ARG A 178 -0.61 18.78 -4.09
C ARG A 178 0.02 18.79 -2.69
N GLU A 179 -0.78 18.53 -1.66
CA GLU A 179 -0.38 18.65 -0.25
C GLU A 179 0.24 17.35 0.29
N TYR A 180 -0.41 16.22 0.01
CA TYR A 180 -0.08 14.92 0.58
C TYR A 180 0.73 14.00 -0.36
N ILE A 181 0.70 14.21 -1.68
CA ILE A 181 1.24 13.26 -2.67
C ILE A 181 2.39 13.85 -3.50
N ALA A 182 2.20 15.04 -4.06
CA ALA A 182 3.19 15.75 -4.86
C ALA A 182 4.44 16.11 -4.04
N ASP A 183 5.57 16.29 -4.71
CA ASP A 183 6.80 16.81 -4.10
C ASP A 183 6.84 18.35 -4.21
N GLU A 184 7.46 19.01 -3.23
CA GLU A 184 7.43 20.50 -3.10
C GLU A 184 7.95 21.26 -4.34
N LYS A 185 8.71 20.58 -5.22
CA LYS A 185 9.26 21.18 -6.45
C LYS A 185 8.22 21.43 -7.56
N THR A 186 7.00 20.88 -7.45
CA THR A 186 5.90 21.16 -8.42
C THR A 186 5.22 22.52 -8.18
N GLN A 187 5.61 23.29 -7.15
CA GLN A 187 4.96 24.57 -6.81
C GLN A 187 5.29 25.77 -7.74
N ALA A 188 5.93 25.55 -8.90
CA ALA A 188 6.24 26.62 -9.84
C ALA A 188 5.93 26.23 -11.30
N THR A 189 4.69 26.48 -11.74
CA THR A 189 4.39 27.25 -12.97
C THR A 189 2.88 27.38 -13.16
N ASP A 190 2.35 28.58 -12.93
CA ASP A 190 1.11 29.01 -13.58
C ASP A 190 1.21 30.49 -13.98
N SER A 191 1.78 30.72 -15.16
CA SER A 191 1.67 31.98 -15.93
C SER A 191 2.20 31.77 -17.35
N PRO A 192 1.44 32.14 -18.40
CA PRO A 192 1.74 31.74 -19.78
C PRO A 192 2.65 32.73 -20.50
N THR A 193 3.81 32.28 -21.03
CA THR A 193 4.48 33.04 -22.10
C THR A 193 5.29 32.17 -23.07
N GLY A 194 5.03 32.35 -24.37
CA GLY A 194 6.10 32.34 -25.38
C GLY A 194 6.56 30.99 -25.93
N VAL A 195 5.94 30.55 -27.02
CA VAL A 195 6.55 29.58 -27.94
C VAL A 195 7.85 30.17 -28.53
N THR A 196 8.98 29.50 -28.33
CA THR A 196 10.16 29.63 -29.21
C THR A 196 10.83 28.29 -29.45
N GLU A 197 10.77 27.80 -30.68
CA GLU A 197 11.58 26.68 -31.16
C GLU A 197 13.07 27.06 -31.20
N ARG A 198 13.90 26.29 -30.48
CA ARG A 198 15.34 26.07 -30.70
C ARG A 198 15.82 25.04 -29.67
N GLY A 199 16.62 24.03 -29.98
CA GLY A 199 17.19 23.58 -31.24
C GLY A 199 18.34 22.61 -30.90
N GLU A 200 18.46 21.48 -31.58
CA GLU A 200 19.42 20.42 -31.24
C GLU A 200 20.84 20.98 -31.07
N THR A 201 21.38 20.90 -29.84
CA THR A 201 22.81 21.11 -29.58
C THR A 201 23.26 20.17 -28.47
N THR A 202 23.98 19.12 -28.86
CA THR A 202 24.62 18.15 -27.98
C THR A 202 25.75 18.84 -27.18
N SER A 203 25.52 19.09 -25.89
CA SER A 203 26.58 19.55 -24.97
C SER A 203 27.37 18.37 -24.44
N SER A 204 28.57 18.18 -24.99
CA SER A 204 29.49 17.11 -24.58
C SER A 204 30.19 17.42 -23.26
N THR A 205 29.62 16.97 -22.14
CA THR A 205 30.27 16.95 -20.81
C THR A 205 30.08 15.60 -20.11
N SER A 206 30.20 14.50 -20.86
CA SER A 206 30.31 13.16 -20.29
C SER A 206 31.58 13.05 -19.44
N LEU A 207 31.43 12.66 -18.18
CA LEU A 207 32.53 12.22 -17.33
C LEU A 207 33.03 10.86 -17.82
N ASP A 208 34.34 10.60 -17.69
CA ASP A 208 34.89 9.25 -17.88
C ASP A 208 34.20 8.24 -16.95
N ASP A 209 33.79 7.10 -17.50
CA ASP A 209 33.02 6.05 -16.81
C ASP A 209 33.62 5.62 -15.47
N ASN A 210 34.95 5.52 -15.37
CA ASN A 210 35.60 5.12 -14.11
C ASN A 210 35.49 6.23 -13.06
N THR A 211 35.64 7.49 -13.49
CA THR A 211 35.49 8.66 -12.61
C THR A 211 34.04 8.82 -12.14
N LEU A 212 33.08 8.48 -13.00
CA LEU A 212 31.65 8.42 -12.68
C LEU A 212 31.38 7.35 -11.62
N LEU A 213 31.89 6.13 -11.81
CA LEU A 213 31.70 5.01 -10.88
C LEU A 213 32.36 5.24 -9.51
N GLU A 214 33.57 5.80 -9.46
CA GLU A 214 34.21 6.15 -8.17
C GLU A 214 33.41 7.22 -7.40
N LYS A 215 32.86 8.22 -8.09
CA LYS A 215 31.97 9.23 -7.47
C LYS A 215 30.66 8.64 -7.01
N ALA A 216 30.02 7.79 -7.82
CA ALA A 216 28.78 7.12 -7.45
C ALA A 216 28.94 6.23 -6.21
N LYS A 217 30.06 5.50 -6.10
CA LYS A 217 30.39 4.64 -4.95
C LYS A 217 30.82 5.42 -3.69
N SER A 218 31.32 6.65 -3.82
CA SER A 218 31.76 7.48 -2.68
C SER A 218 30.71 8.49 -2.19
N ALA A 219 29.58 8.64 -2.90
CA ALA A 219 28.47 9.47 -2.47
C ALA A 219 27.74 8.93 -1.22
N SER A 220 26.84 9.72 -0.64
CA SER A 220 26.02 9.35 0.54
C SER A 220 25.17 8.08 0.33
N ASN A 221 24.78 7.80 -0.92
CA ASN A 221 24.06 6.58 -1.31
C ASN A 221 24.98 5.46 -1.85
N GLY A 222 26.29 5.62 -1.75
CA GLY A 222 27.30 4.80 -2.43
C GLY A 222 27.28 3.32 -2.07
N ALA A 223 26.94 2.96 -0.83
CA ALA A 223 26.78 1.56 -0.42
C ALA A 223 25.59 0.86 -1.11
N LYS A 224 24.52 1.62 -1.40
CA LYS A 224 23.35 1.11 -2.15
C LYS A 224 23.67 0.98 -3.64
N PHE A 225 24.44 1.93 -4.18
CA PHE A 225 24.95 1.87 -5.55
C PHE A 225 25.90 0.69 -5.75
N ASP A 226 26.88 0.49 -4.86
CA ASP A 226 27.85 -0.61 -4.96
C ASP A 226 27.18 -2.00 -4.80
N GLY A 227 26.16 -2.11 -3.93
CA GLY A 227 25.34 -3.31 -3.83
C GLY A 227 24.68 -3.68 -5.17
N LEU A 228 23.93 -2.73 -5.76
CA LEU A 228 23.29 -2.91 -7.07
C LEU A 228 24.32 -3.18 -8.19
N TRP A 229 25.40 -2.40 -8.22
CA TRP A 229 26.46 -2.53 -9.22
C TRP A 229 27.09 -3.92 -9.25
N ASN A 230 27.27 -4.54 -8.09
CA ASN A 230 27.80 -5.90 -7.96
C ASN A 230 26.71 -7.00 -8.08
N GLY A 231 25.49 -6.67 -8.51
CA GLY A 231 24.41 -7.63 -8.78
C GLY A 231 23.53 -7.99 -7.58
N SER A 232 23.61 -7.26 -6.45
CA SER A 232 22.71 -7.47 -5.31
C SER A 232 21.35 -6.82 -5.54
N THR A 233 20.31 -7.64 -5.62
CA THR A 233 18.89 -7.21 -5.66
C THR A 233 18.26 -7.13 -4.27
N SER A 234 19.06 -7.29 -3.20
CA SER A 234 18.58 -7.26 -1.81
C SER A 234 17.93 -5.92 -1.47
N GLY A 235 16.71 -5.96 -0.95
CA GLY A 235 15.91 -4.76 -0.63
C GLY A 235 14.99 -4.26 -1.74
N TYR A 236 14.80 -5.03 -2.83
CA TYR A 236 13.81 -4.77 -3.87
C TYR A 236 12.87 -5.97 -4.03
N ASP A 237 11.60 -5.72 -4.32
CA ASP A 237 10.57 -6.78 -4.46
C ASP A 237 10.69 -7.48 -5.83
N SER A 238 11.51 -6.99 -6.77
CA SER A 238 11.86 -7.73 -7.99
C SER A 238 13.20 -7.31 -8.61
N ASN A 239 13.81 -8.22 -9.42
CA ASN A 239 14.98 -7.88 -10.22
C ASN A 239 14.74 -6.69 -11.15
N SER A 240 13.52 -6.53 -11.69
CA SER A 240 13.18 -5.41 -12.58
C SER A 240 13.12 -4.06 -11.85
N GLU A 241 12.85 -4.09 -10.54
CA GLU A 241 12.88 -2.90 -9.67
C GLU A 241 14.32 -2.53 -9.29
N ALA A 242 15.18 -3.53 -9.03
CA ALA A 242 16.62 -3.34 -8.87
C ALA A 242 17.26 -2.76 -10.15
N ASP A 243 16.92 -3.28 -11.34
CA ASP A 243 17.36 -2.74 -12.63
C ASP A 243 17.00 -1.24 -12.75
N MET A 244 15.74 -0.90 -12.47
CA MET A 244 15.23 0.48 -12.49
C MET A 244 15.96 1.38 -11.48
N ALA A 245 16.20 0.89 -10.26
CA ALA A 245 16.89 1.64 -9.22
C ALA A 245 18.35 1.92 -9.58
N LEU A 246 19.06 0.97 -10.21
CA LEU A 246 20.39 1.21 -10.76
C LEU A 246 20.34 2.21 -11.91
N CYS A 247 19.36 2.08 -12.82
CA CYS A 247 19.21 3.01 -13.95
C CYS A 247 18.94 4.45 -13.51
N CYS A 248 18.10 4.70 -12.49
CA CYS A 248 17.89 6.06 -11.97
C CYS A 248 19.17 6.65 -11.36
N MET A 249 19.99 5.82 -10.68
CA MET A 249 21.29 6.28 -10.19
C MET A 249 22.25 6.58 -11.35
N LEU A 250 22.30 5.73 -12.38
CA LEU A 250 23.12 5.97 -13.57
C LEU A 250 22.67 7.23 -14.33
N ALA A 251 21.36 7.47 -14.47
CA ALA A 251 20.79 8.65 -15.11
C ALA A 251 21.28 9.94 -14.46
N PHE A 252 21.23 10.00 -13.12
CA PHE A 252 21.75 11.15 -12.35
C PHE A 252 23.22 11.40 -12.66
N TRP A 253 24.06 10.34 -12.66
CA TRP A 253 25.51 10.48 -12.82
C TRP A 253 25.99 10.67 -14.27
N SER A 254 25.27 10.16 -15.27
CA SER A 254 25.59 10.30 -16.70
C SER A 254 25.00 11.55 -17.36
N GLY A 255 24.26 12.36 -16.62
CA GLY A 255 23.51 13.49 -17.20
C GLY A 255 22.39 13.07 -18.14
N GLY A 256 21.86 11.86 -17.98
CA GLY A 256 20.82 11.30 -18.85
C GLY A 256 21.30 10.82 -20.21
N ASP A 257 22.61 10.65 -20.44
CA ASP A 257 23.12 10.04 -21.68
C ASP A 257 22.71 8.55 -21.73
N LYS A 258 21.71 8.25 -22.59
CA LYS A 258 21.19 6.89 -22.83
C LYS A 258 22.29 5.89 -23.20
N THR A 259 23.29 6.32 -23.97
CA THR A 259 24.38 5.45 -24.46
C THR A 259 25.33 5.10 -23.31
N GLN A 260 25.70 6.11 -22.51
CA GLN A 260 26.55 5.91 -21.33
C GLN A 260 25.83 5.05 -20.28
N MET A 261 24.52 5.24 -20.09
CA MET A 261 23.71 4.42 -19.17
C MET A 261 23.68 2.94 -19.59
N ASP A 262 23.45 2.62 -20.87
CA ASP A 262 23.47 1.24 -21.35
C ASP A 262 24.85 0.58 -21.21
N GLN A 263 25.92 1.31 -21.57
CA GLN A 263 27.30 0.84 -21.43
C GLN A 263 27.68 0.55 -19.97
N LEU A 264 27.24 1.40 -19.03
CA LEU A 264 27.44 1.18 -17.60
C LEU A 264 26.56 0.04 -17.07
N PHE A 265 25.30 -0.05 -17.46
CA PHE A 265 24.41 -1.12 -17.00
C PHE A 265 24.92 -2.52 -17.42
N ARG A 266 25.44 -2.65 -18.65
CA ARG A 266 26.07 -3.90 -19.15
C ARG A 266 27.36 -4.29 -18.41
N GLN A 267 27.99 -3.38 -17.69
CA GLN A 267 29.15 -3.65 -16.84
C GLN A 267 28.76 -3.99 -15.40
N SER A 268 27.48 -3.87 -15.03
CA SER A 268 26.96 -4.24 -13.71
C SER A 268 26.66 -5.75 -13.60
N GLY A 269 26.60 -6.25 -12.37
CA GLY A 269 26.17 -7.61 -12.06
C GLY A 269 24.68 -7.90 -12.25
N LEU A 270 23.87 -6.92 -12.69
CA LEU A 270 22.43 -7.10 -12.96
C LEU A 270 22.12 -7.46 -14.42
N ILE A 271 23.12 -7.41 -15.33
CA ILE A 271 22.93 -7.71 -16.74
C ILE A 271 22.41 -9.14 -16.98
N ARG A 272 21.40 -9.27 -17.84
CA ARG A 272 20.67 -10.51 -18.12
C ARG A 272 20.11 -10.50 -19.54
N GLU A 273 19.81 -11.68 -20.10
CA GLU A 273 19.28 -11.83 -21.48
C GLU A 273 18.08 -10.90 -21.76
N LYS A 274 17.18 -10.77 -20.76
CA LYS A 274 16.04 -9.84 -20.75
C LYS A 274 16.38 -8.38 -21.09
N TRP A 275 17.61 -7.92 -20.88
CA TRP A 275 18.01 -6.55 -21.19
C TRP A 275 17.83 -6.21 -22.69
N ASP A 276 18.16 -7.17 -23.55
CA ASP A 276 18.09 -7.04 -25.02
C ASP A 276 16.82 -7.65 -25.62
N GLU A 277 15.91 -8.19 -24.80
CA GLU A 277 14.62 -8.73 -25.25
C GLU A 277 13.66 -7.59 -25.67
N VAL A 278 13.04 -7.73 -26.84
CA VAL A 278 11.96 -6.84 -27.31
C VAL A 278 10.70 -7.13 -26.51
N HIS A 279 10.27 -6.16 -25.71
CA HIS A 279 9.18 -6.31 -24.74
C HIS A 279 7.97 -5.41 -25.00
N TYR A 280 8.05 -4.53 -26.01
CA TYR A 280 7.06 -3.49 -26.27
C TYR A 280 6.60 -3.52 -27.74
N ALA A 281 5.34 -3.11 -27.97
CA ALA A 281 4.72 -3.16 -29.30
C ALA A 281 5.31 -2.16 -30.32
N ASP A 282 6.08 -1.18 -29.85
CA ASP A 282 6.87 -0.25 -30.68
C ASP A 282 8.21 -0.86 -31.15
N GLY A 283 8.56 -2.06 -30.68
CA GLY A 283 9.80 -2.77 -31.01
C GLY A 283 10.97 -2.48 -30.07
N SER A 284 10.79 -1.64 -29.04
CA SER A 284 11.86 -1.34 -28.08
C SER A 284 12.20 -2.52 -27.17
N THR A 285 13.46 -2.58 -26.74
CA THR A 285 13.93 -3.54 -25.75
C THR A 285 13.51 -3.15 -24.33
N TYR A 286 13.56 -4.11 -23.40
CA TYR A 286 13.35 -3.81 -21.99
C TYR A 286 14.45 -2.90 -21.41
N GLY A 287 15.71 -3.03 -21.84
CA GLY A 287 16.79 -2.12 -21.45
C GLY A 287 16.52 -0.69 -21.90
N GLU A 288 16.15 -0.49 -23.17
CA GLU A 288 15.82 0.83 -23.73
C GLU A 288 14.71 1.53 -22.93
N LYS A 289 13.55 0.88 -22.72
CA LYS A 289 12.46 1.48 -21.94
C LYS A 289 12.80 1.66 -20.46
N THR A 290 13.70 0.86 -19.90
CA THR A 290 14.15 1.03 -18.51
C THR A 290 15.03 2.27 -18.39
N ILE A 291 15.92 2.51 -19.35
CA ILE A 291 16.73 3.74 -19.46
C ILE A 291 15.84 4.97 -19.69
N GLU A 292 14.88 4.91 -20.62
CA GLU A 292 13.97 6.04 -20.90
C GLU A 292 13.19 6.45 -19.65
N ARG A 293 12.55 5.48 -18.98
CA ARG A 293 11.82 5.72 -17.72
C ARG A 293 12.73 6.20 -16.60
N ALA A 294 13.99 5.76 -16.54
CA ALA A 294 14.94 6.23 -15.54
C ALA A 294 15.32 7.70 -15.76
N ILE A 295 15.49 8.13 -17.02
CA ILE A 295 15.74 9.54 -17.36
C ILE A 295 14.50 10.39 -17.04
N GLU A 296 13.31 9.96 -17.45
CA GLU A 296 12.03 10.64 -17.15
C GLU A 296 11.79 10.79 -15.64
N ARG A 297 12.21 9.81 -14.84
CA ARG A 297 12.08 9.81 -13.37
C ARG A 297 13.18 10.58 -12.65
N THR A 298 14.23 11.02 -13.35
CA THR A 298 15.40 11.66 -12.75
C THR A 298 15.39 13.16 -13.07
N SER A 299 14.91 13.97 -12.12
CA SER A 299 14.74 15.42 -12.27
C SER A 299 15.99 16.26 -11.94
N GLU A 300 17.08 15.62 -11.52
CA GLU A 300 18.36 16.25 -11.21
C GLU A 300 19.48 15.47 -11.88
N PHE A 301 20.42 16.18 -12.51
CA PHE A 301 21.55 15.60 -13.21
C PHE A 301 22.86 16.12 -12.62
N TYR A 302 23.88 15.27 -12.54
CA TYR A 302 25.21 15.66 -12.09
C TYR A 302 25.88 16.55 -13.13
N GLU A 303 25.86 17.86 -12.91
CA GLU A 303 26.68 18.80 -13.67
C GLU A 303 28.10 18.88 -13.06
N PRO A 304 29.16 18.46 -13.79
CA PRO A 304 30.52 18.70 -13.34
C PRO A 304 30.81 20.20 -13.37
N ARG A 305 30.96 20.84 -12.20
CA ARG A 305 31.45 22.22 -12.09
C ARG A 305 32.68 22.40 -12.98
N SER A 306 32.55 23.23 -14.00
CA SER A 306 33.55 23.35 -15.05
C SER A 306 34.86 23.90 -14.48
N ARG A 307 35.97 23.21 -14.76
CA ARG A 307 37.28 23.49 -14.17
C ARG A 307 37.97 24.68 -14.85
N VAL A 308 37.26 25.80 -14.99
CA VAL A 308 37.75 27.06 -15.59
C VAL A 308 38.04 28.11 -14.51
N GLU A 309 37.41 28.03 -13.34
CA GLU A 309 37.60 28.99 -12.23
C GLU A 309 38.74 28.59 -11.27
N ALA A 310 39.45 27.49 -11.55
CA ALA A 310 40.50 26.96 -10.67
C ALA A 310 41.87 27.67 -10.77
N GLU A 311 42.02 28.69 -11.62
CA GLU A 311 43.28 29.45 -11.80
C GLU A 311 43.17 30.97 -11.55
N THR A 312 42.03 31.45 -11.03
CA THR A 312 41.86 32.87 -10.64
C THR A 312 41.42 33.08 -9.18
N ASP A 313 41.79 32.17 -8.27
CA ASP A 313 41.79 32.49 -6.83
C ASP A 313 43.17 33.01 -6.39
N ALA A 314 43.40 34.28 -6.70
CA ALA A 314 44.49 35.07 -6.16
C ALA A 314 43.97 36.48 -5.84
N SER A 315 43.42 36.63 -4.63
CA SER A 315 42.79 37.85 -4.08
C SER A 315 41.39 38.10 -4.68
N THR A 316 40.30 38.01 -3.92
CA THR A 316 40.04 38.88 -2.75
C THR A 316 39.11 38.25 -1.70
N SER A 317 39.32 38.65 -0.44
CA SER A 317 38.38 38.43 0.67
C SER A 317 37.07 39.21 0.47
N ASP A 318 35.92 38.54 0.63
CA ASP A 318 34.93 38.75 1.71
C ASP A 318 33.49 38.40 1.25
N GLY A 319 32.79 37.53 2.01
CA GLY A 319 31.34 37.30 1.90
C GLY A 319 30.84 36.04 1.16
N ASP A 320 30.83 34.88 1.83
CA ASP A 320 29.83 33.81 1.55
C ASP A 320 29.54 32.85 2.75
N ASP A 321 29.44 33.40 3.98
CA ASP A 321 29.23 32.62 5.23
C ASP A 321 27.74 32.44 5.62
N ALA A 322 26.82 32.95 4.80
CA ALA A 322 25.39 33.03 5.14
C ALA A 322 24.61 31.74 4.84
N ASP A 323 24.92 31.05 3.74
CA ASP A 323 24.11 29.91 3.26
C ASP A 323 24.46 28.60 3.98
N GLU A 324 25.75 28.32 4.19
CA GLU A 324 26.18 27.13 4.94
C GLU A 324 25.72 27.20 6.42
N THR A 325 25.74 28.39 7.02
CA THR A 325 25.23 28.64 8.37
C THR A 325 23.71 28.42 8.46
N ARG A 326 22.94 28.84 7.45
CA ARG A 326 21.48 28.64 7.39
C ARG A 326 21.12 27.16 7.20
N SER A 327 21.87 26.44 6.37
CA SER A 327 21.73 25.00 6.16
C SER A 327 22.05 24.18 7.43
N ARG A 328 23.14 24.53 8.14
CA ARG A 328 23.47 23.92 9.44
C ARG A 328 22.43 24.20 10.52
N ALA A 329 21.88 25.42 10.58
CA ALA A 329 20.81 25.76 11.51
C ALA A 329 19.53 24.95 11.25
N TYR A 330 19.13 24.81 9.98
CA TYR A 330 18.00 23.97 9.57
C TYR A 330 18.20 22.49 9.93
N LEU A 331 19.39 21.94 9.67
CA LEU A 331 19.73 20.57 10.05
C LEU A 331 19.77 20.36 11.58
N ALA A 332 20.27 21.33 12.35
CA ALA A 332 20.25 21.26 13.81
C ALA A 332 18.81 21.25 14.36
N GLU A 333 17.93 22.10 13.82
CA GLU A 333 16.53 22.19 14.21
C GLU A 333 15.74 20.94 13.84
N LYS A 334 15.94 20.39 12.62
CA LYS A 334 15.31 19.12 12.21
C LYS A 334 15.75 17.95 13.10
N ASN A 335 17.03 17.90 13.49
CA ASN A 335 17.53 16.89 14.44
C ASN A 335 16.99 17.09 15.87
N ARG A 336 16.65 18.33 16.27
CA ARG A 336 15.98 18.62 17.55
C ARG A 336 14.56 18.05 17.56
N LEU A 337 13.76 18.40 16.54
CA LEU A 337 12.38 17.93 16.38
C LEU A 337 12.28 16.40 16.27
N LEU A 338 13.22 15.75 15.58
CA LEU A 338 13.29 14.28 15.52
C LEU A 338 13.54 13.66 16.90
N ARG A 339 14.40 14.24 17.74
CA ARG A 339 14.62 13.76 19.12
C ARG A 339 13.40 13.99 20.00
N GLU A 340 12.75 15.14 19.90
CA GLU A 340 11.50 15.43 20.61
C GLU A 340 10.39 14.43 20.22
N ARG A 341 10.30 14.07 18.93
CA ARG A 341 9.36 13.03 18.45
C ARG A 341 9.74 11.63 18.94
N VAL A 342 11.02 11.25 18.94
CA VAL A 342 11.47 9.96 19.49
C VAL A 342 11.13 9.86 20.98
N ASN A 343 11.48 10.85 21.80
CA ASN A 343 11.14 10.88 23.23
C ASN A 343 9.61 10.81 23.46
N THR A 344 8.81 11.42 22.58
CA THR A 344 7.35 11.37 22.66
C THR A 344 6.82 9.96 22.34
N LEU A 345 7.42 9.28 21.36
CA LEU A 345 7.08 7.90 20.99
C LEU A 345 7.51 6.90 22.07
N GLU A 346 8.70 7.05 22.65
CA GLU A 346 9.18 6.26 23.79
C GLU A 346 8.20 6.39 24.98
N ALA A 347 7.87 7.62 25.39
CA ALA A 347 6.87 7.86 26.45
C ALA A 347 5.43 7.44 26.10
N THR A 348 5.14 7.09 24.83
CA THR A 348 3.88 6.50 24.40
C THR A 348 3.93 4.96 24.41
N LEU A 349 5.09 4.38 24.12
CA LEU A 349 5.35 2.95 24.28
C LEU A 349 5.31 2.56 25.76
N ASP A 350 6.01 3.30 26.64
CA ASP A 350 6.00 3.06 28.10
C ASP A 350 4.56 2.97 28.65
N LYS A 351 3.69 3.90 28.24
CA LYS A 351 2.25 3.91 28.64
C LYS A 351 1.44 2.76 28.05
N ARG A 352 1.82 2.26 26.87
CA ARG A 352 1.16 1.10 26.25
C ARG A 352 1.59 -0.18 26.96
N ASP A 353 2.86 -0.29 27.33
CA ASP A 353 3.38 -1.41 28.12
C ASP A 353 2.75 -1.44 29.52
N GLU A 354 2.66 -0.30 30.22
CA GLU A 354 1.89 -0.17 31.47
C GLU A 354 0.42 -0.63 31.29
N ARG A 355 -0.22 -0.25 30.18
CA ARG A 355 -1.61 -0.63 29.91
C ARG A 355 -1.78 -2.11 29.55
N ILE A 356 -0.78 -2.72 28.92
CA ILE A 356 -0.73 -4.17 28.66
C ILE A 356 -0.65 -4.91 30.00
N GLU A 357 0.25 -4.50 30.91
CA GLU A 357 0.35 -5.11 32.25
C GLU A 357 -0.96 -5.00 33.05
N GLU A 358 -1.66 -3.85 32.99
CA GLU A 358 -2.99 -3.70 33.60
C GLU A 358 -4.03 -4.67 33.01
N LEU A 359 -4.07 -4.81 31.68
CA LEU A 359 -5.03 -5.68 30.98
C LEU A 359 -4.74 -7.16 31.22
N GLU A 360 -3.47 -7.58 31.22
CA GLU A 360 -3.06 -8.94 31.58
C GLU A 360 -3.45 -9.28 33.03
N ALA A 361 -3.28 -8.34 33.96
CA ALA A 361 -3.74 -8.51 35.34
C ALA A 361 -5.26 -8.63 35.43
N GLU A 362 -6.02 -7.86 34.64
CA GLU A 362 -7.49 -7.94 34.61
C GLU A 362 -7.99 -9.27 34.05
N VAL A 363 -7.41 -9.73 32.93
CA VAL A 363 -7.71 -11.03 32.32
C VAL A 363 -7.42 -12.16 33.31
N ALA A 364 -6.31 -12.08 34.06
CA ALA A 364 -5.99 -13.03 35.13
C ALA A 364 -7.01 -13.01 36.28
N ARG A 365 -7.54 -11.83 36.67
CA ARG A 365 -8.62 -11.75 37.69
C ARG A 365 -9.93 -12.35 37.19
N LEU A 366 -10.32 -12.09 35.95
CA LEU A 366 -11.59 -12.57 35.39
C LEU A 366 -11.59 -14.09 35.21
N THR A 367 -10.52 -14.66 34.63
CA THR A 367 -10.35 -16.12 34.49
C THR A 367 -10.21 -16.83 35.85
N GLY A 368 -9.58 -16.19 36.84
CA GLY A 368 -9.59 -16.65 38.24
C GLY A 368 -10.96 -16.61 38.92
N SER A 369 -11.85 -15.69 38.48
CA SER A 369 -13.22 -15.59 38.99
C SER A 369 -14.12 -16.69 38.43
N GLU A 370 -14.08 -16.96 37.13
CA GLU A 370 -14.89 -18.01 36.49
C GLU A 370 -14.58 -19.41 37.08
N THR A 371 -13.30 -19.70 37.31
CA THR A 371 -12.86 -20.97 37.92
C THR A 371 -13.34 -21.13 39.37
N ALA A 372 -13.45 -20.05 40.14
CA ALA A 372 -14.05 -20.08 41.47
C ALA A 372 -15.58 -20.21 41.44
N GLN A 373 -16.24 -19.61 40.46
CA GLN A 373 -17.70 -19.58 40.35
C GLN A 373 -18.28 -20.91 39.82
N THR A 374 -17.52 -21.63 38.99
CA THR A 374 -17.89 -22.96 38.48
C THR A 374 -17.76 -24.07 39.54
N GLY A 375 -16.94 -23.87 40.58
CA GLY A 375 -16.71 -24.85 41.65
C GLY A 375 -17.79 -24.94 42.74
N ILE A 376 -18.86 -24.14 42.65
CA ILE A 376 -19.90 -24.03 43.70
C ILE A 376 -21.22 -24.71 43.31
N SER A 377 -21.44 -25.01 42.02
CA SER A 377 -22.71 -25.57 41.52
C SER A 377 -22.82 -27.10 41.56
N ASP A 378 -21.73 -27.83 41.84
CA ASP A 378 -21.62 -29.28 41.57
C ASP A 378 -21.74 -30.17 42.84
N ALA A 379 -22.48 -29.71 43.85
CA ALA A 379 -22.56 -30.37 45.16
C ALA A 379 -23.96 -30.32 45.81
N VAL A 380 -24.99 -30.83 45.13
CA VAL A 380 -26.32 -31.09 45.72
C VAL A 380 -26.93 -32.40 45.17
N ASP A 381 -27.38 -33.25 46.09
CA ASP A 381 -28.26 -34.43 45.96
C ASP A 381 -27.76 -35.71 45.26
N ASP A 382 -26.97 -36.49 46.04
CA ASP A 382 -27.10 -37.95 46.14
C ASP A 382 -28.47 -38.29 46.76
N ASP A 383 -29.36 -39.05 46.08
CA ASP A 383 -30.06 -40.22 46.68
C ASP A 383 -30.95 -41.03 45.70
N ASP A 384 -31.05 -42.32 46.04
CA ASP A 384 -32.15 -43.29 45.82
C ASP A 384 -32.26 -44.27 44.61
N ASP A 385 -32.50 -45.52 45.04
CA ASP A 385 -33.16 -46.73 44.48
C ASP A 385 -32.73 -47.55 43.22
N ARG A 386 -31.86 -48.54 43.49
CA ARG A 386 -32.05 -50.02 43.35
C ARG A 386 -32.55 -50.71 42.04
N ARG A 387 -31.79 -51.78 41.69
CA ARG A 387 -32.19 -53.07 41.04
C ARG A 387 -32.61 -53.02 39.55
N THR A 388 -32.36 -54.00 38.67
CA THR A 388 -31.82 -55.41 38.68
C THR A 388 -31.11 -55.68 37.33
N ASP A 389 -29.90 -56.25 37.28
CA ASP A 389 -29.55 -57.68 37.07
C ASP A 389 -29.40 -58.15 35.60
N ALA A 390 -28.20 -58.66 35.26
CA ALA A 390 -27.75 -59.49 34.11
C ALA A 390 -28.08 -59.02 32.64
N THR A 391 -27.29 -59.25 31.58
CA THR A 391 -26.14 -60.14 31.26
C THR A 391 -25.19 -59.50 30.22
N ASP A 392 -23.94 -59.97 30.17
CA ASP A 392 -23.04 -60.18 29.00
C ASP A 392 -23.18 -59.31 27.72
N ASP A 393 -22.12 -58.58 27.32
CA ASP A 393 -21.16 -59.00 26.26
C ASP A 393 -19.99 -57.97 26.12
N GLU A 394 -18.92 -58.33 25.41
CA GLU A 394 -17.68 -57.54 25.29
C GLU A 394 -17.71 -56.45 24.19
N GLY A 395 -16.82 -55.44 24.32
CA GLY A 395 -16.13 -54.87 23.15
C GLY A 395 -16.44 -53.42 22.71
N GLU A 396 -15.42 -52.57 22.87
CA GLU A 396 -15.01 -51.50 21.93
C GLU A 396 -15.94 -50.29 21.66
N SER A 397 -15.84 -49.31 22.58
CA SER A 397 -15.70 -47.86 22.32
C SER A 397 -16.21 -47.24 20.99
N GLU A 398 -17.37 -46.57 21.06
CA GLU A 398 -17.70 -45.41 20.21
C GLU A 398 -17.90 -44.15 21.07
N THR A 399 -16.92 -43.24 21.07
CA THR A 399 -17.11 -41.88 21.63
C THR A 399 -17.85 -41.00 20.62
N SER A 400 -19.18 -41.16 20.56
CA SER A 400 -20.05 -40.29 19.78
C SER A 400 -20.03 -38.86 20.34
N SER A 401 -19.53 -37.92 19.54
CA SER A 401 -19.31 -36.52 19.94
C SER A 401 -20.62 -35.77 20.23
N LEU A 402 -20.52 -34.74 21.07
CA LEU A 402 -21.58 -34.01 21.80
C LEU A 402 -22.66 -33.29 20.96
N TRP A 403 -22.70 -33.45 19.63
CA TRP A 403 -23.62 -32.76 18.72
C TRP A 403 -25.04 -33.34 18.65
N GLY A 404 -25.35 -34.38 19.44
CA GLY A 404 -26.69 -34.98 19.52
C GLY A 404 -27.65 -34.37 20.55
N ARG A 405 -27.17 -33.54 21.49
CA ARG A 405 -27.92 -33.18 22.72
C ARG A 405 -28.59 -31.80 22.74
N THR A 406 -28.31 -30.90 21.80
CA THR A 406 -28.89 -29.54 21.75
C THR A 406 -30.05 -29.35 20.75
N LYS A 407 -30.58 -30.44 20.15
CA LYS A 407 -31.73 -30.37 19.21
C LYS A 407 -33.03 -31.00 19.73
N ARG A 408 -33.23 -30.98 21.06
CA ARG A 408 -34.46 -31.49 21.71
C ARG A 408 -34.94 -30.62 22.89
N LEU A 409 -34.88 -29.30 22.74
CA LEU A 409 -35.46 -28.32 23.67
C LEU A 409 -36.47 -27.33 23.03
N PHE A 410 -36.67 -27.36 21.71
CA PHE A 410 -37.66 -26.51 21.01
C PHE A 410 -38.52 -27.31 20.01
N LYS A 411 -39.30 -28.24 20.55
CA LYS A 411 -40.51 -28.90 20.01
C LYS A 411 -40.99 -29.81 21.13
N VAL A 412 -42.16 -29.68 21.76
CA VAL A 412 -43.55 -29.49 21.31
C VAL A 412 -44.33 -29.05 22.58
N ASP A 413 -45.22 -28.05 22.58
CA ASP A 413 -46.71 -28.06 22.43
C ASP A 413 -47.20 -26.72 23.07
N SER A 414 -48.36 -26.09 22.86
CA SER A 414 -49.58 -26.23 22.02
C SER A 414 -49.98 -24.79 21.55
N GLU A 415 -51.13 -24.42 20.97
CA GLU A 415 -52.41 -25.06 20.57
C GLU A 415 -52.75 -24.70 19.11
#